data_AF-A0A834MWD7-F1
#
_entry.id   AF-A0A834MWD7-F1
#
_cell.length_a   1.000
_cell.length_b   1.000
_cell.length_c   1.000
_cell.angle_alpha   90.00
_cell.angle_beta   90.00
_cell.angle_gamma   90.00
#
_symmetry.space_group_name_H-M   'P 1'
#
loop_
_entity.id
_entity.type
_entity.pdbx_description
1 polymer ?
#
loop_
_entity_poly.entity_id
_entity_poly.type
_entity_poly.pdbx_seq_one_letter_code
_entity_poly.pdbx_strand_id
1 'polypeptide(L)'
;MLTKWLPNFILAVAIRFLLMNSEYQNVISERVEVSTALNSWKRVTEGIYLYNFGIDPYSGDLFHETPICLYVFNIIQRYFPWWALCLLFVVTDLISALCLFYVANNYNDSWSPLEEEDKKQDVSKEKDNGTSTKADIALYILMIYLFNPYIILNCVAFTTTVFSNLLNSITLVAMVRHSIFWSCISIALLTLQNLYPMSLLVPVAIYISPDVRPNIGLYWYFLTEMFEHFKSLFIASFQINVGLLYVVPLALKLRRQPILLAFSYLAIITIFKSYPCVGDVGFYISLIPFWMHLFQHMQQGFIISCFILVCTGFAPIVWHQWIYARSANANFYFGVTLAFAVAQIFLLTDILFANIKYEFASRHNINKDVTGSKATLLLDQNKKTKKNKHAIDRVRIVEWSRRLAGIPDESDEGIKNRNDYVQLLKIMTRGGRLHGIFLDPPPDNDEIPSLAESMCNFLCSKCKDLPNAGPLEPIISRKTPDGCAYISLRKIENKGILCYLAVSPDGLTMPKKEQ
;
A
#
# COMPACT_ATOMS: atom_id res chain seq x y z
N MET A 1 33.96 7.29 -12.75
CA MET A 1 32.55 7.43 -12.33
C MET A 1 32.13 8.89 -12.23
N LEU A 2 32.76 9.73 -11.40
CA LEU A 2 32.36 11.13 -11.10
C LEU A 2 31.94 12.01 -12.30
N THR A 3 32.61 11.88 -13.45
CA THR A 3 32.35 12.68 -14.66
C THR A 3 30.97 12.43 -15.31
N LYS A 4 30.34 11.27 -15.09
CA LYS A 4 28.99 10.98 -15.62
C LYS A 4 27.85 11.59 -14.79
N TRP A 5 28.10 11.97 -13.54
CA TRP A 5 27.05 12.40 -12.59
C TRP A 5 26.97 13.91 -12.45
N LEU A 6 28.11 14.59 -12.63
CA LEU A 6 28.23 16.04 -12.59
C LEU A 6 27.15 16.75 -13.43
N PRO A 7 26.83 16.34 -14.68
CA PRO A 7 25.77 17.01 -15.45
C PRO A 7 24.39 16.92 -14.78
N ASN A 8 24.05 15.80 -14.12
CA ASN A 8 22.77 15.65 -13.43
C ASN A 8 22.66 16.55 -12.20
N PHE A 9 23.76 16.69 -11.44
CA PHE A 9 23.83 17.66 -10.34
C PHE A 9 23.71 19.09 -10.84
N ILE A 10 24.45 19.45 -11.90
CA ILE A 10 24.37 20.79 -12.49
C ILE A 10 22.94 21.09 -12.96
N LEU A 11 22.28 20.13 -13.63
CA LEU A 11 20.91 20.27 -14.06
C LEU A 11 19.95 20.43 -12.88
N ALA A 12 20.08 19.61 -11.84
CA ALA A 12 19.25 19.66 -10.64
C ALA A 12 19.40 20.99 -9.88
N VAL A 13 20.63 21.53 -9.83
CA VAL A 13 20.94 22.84 -9.27
C VAL A 13 20.34 23.95 -10.12
N ALA A 14 20.54 23.89 -11.44
CA ALA A 14 20.01 24.88 -12.37
C ALA A 14 18.48 24.98 -12.27
N ILE A 15 17.77 23.85 -12.23
CA ILE A 15 16.31 23.83 -12.06
C ILE A 15 15.89 24.52 -10.75
N ARG A 16 16.55 24.21 -9.62
CA ARG A 16 16.24 24.81 -8.32
C ARG A 16 16.49 26.32 -8.32
N PHE A 17 17.65 26.77 -8.81
CA PHE A 17 17.98 28.19 -8.88
C PHE A 17 17.07 28.98 -9.83
N LEU A 18 16.73 28.42 -11.00
CA LEU A 18 15.81 29.05 -11.93
C LEU A 18 14.42 29.22 -11.32
N LEU A 19 13.91 28.19 -10.63
CA LEU A 19 12.61 28.25 -9.96
C LEU A 19 12.62 29.22 -8.77
N MET A 20 13.68 29.20 -7.94
CA MET A 20 13.83 30.11 -6.80
C MET A 20 13.89 31.59 -7.20
N ASN A 21 14.46 31.91 -8.37
CA ASN A 21 14.56 33.29 -8.87
C ASN A 21 13.36 33.70 -9.75
N SER A 22 12.37 32.82 -9.93
CA SER A 22 11.18 33.09 -10.73
C SER A 22 9.99 33.52 -9.86
N GLU A 23 8.96 34.10 -10.49
CA GLU A 23 7.70 34.46 -9.82
C GLU A 23 6.96 33.23 -9.24
N TYR A 24 7.26 32.03 -9.74
CA TYR A 24 6.69 30.78 -9.22
C TYR A 24 7.12 30.48 -7.79
N GLN A 25 8.24 31.03 -7.30
CA GLN A 25 8.70 30.81 -5.93
C GLN A 25 7.63 31.27 -4.92
N ASN A 26 7.06 32.46 -5.11
CA ASN A 26 6.01 32.99 -4.25
C ASN A 26 4.78 32.09 -4.28
N VAL A 27 4.32 31.70 -5.48
CA VAL A 27 3.15 30.82 -5.66
C VAL A 27 3.37 29.48 -4.96
N ILE A 28 4.54 28.87 -5.11
CA ILE A 28 4.87 27.57 -4.50
C ILE A 28 4.93 27.69 -2.97
N SER A 29 5.50 28.79 -2.44
CA SER A 29 5.62 29.01 -1.00
C SER A 29 4.27 29.23 -0.30
N GLU A 30 3.23 29.64 -1.03
CA GLU A 30 1.88 29.84 -0.50
C GLU A 30 1.00 28.59 -0.58
N ARG A 31 1.44 27.53 -1.27
CA ARG A 31 0.71 26.27 -1.38
C ARG A 31 0.74 25.51 -0.05
N VAL A 32 -0.45 25.17 0.45
CA VAL A 32 -0.62 24.37 1.68
C VAL A 32 -0.06 22.96 1.55
N GLU A 33 0.12 22.49 0.32
CA GLU A 33 0.71 21.20 0.00
C GLU A 33 2.22 21.14 0.32
N VAL A 34 2.89 22.29 0.24
CA VAL A 34 4.35 22.40 0.36
C VAL A 34 4.71 23.12 1.67
N SER A 35 4.10 24.28 1.90
CA SER A 35 4.32 25.11 3.08
C SER A 35 3.14 24.98 4.03
N THR A 36 3.36 24.24 5.11
CA THR A 36 2.44 24.02 6.22
C THR A 36 2.73 24.97 7.39
N ALA A 37 1.86 24.99 8.40
CA ALA A 37 2.04 25.77 9.61
C ALA A 37 3.36 25.45 10.34
N LEU A 38 3.88 24.22 10.21
CA LEU A 38 5.06 23.77 10.92
C LEU A 38 6.38 23.98 10.17
N ASN A 39 6.37 24.10 8.83
CA ASN A 39 7.60 24.11 8.05
C ASN A 39 7.84 25.37 7.21
N SER A 40 6.94 26.35 7.26
CA SER A 40 6.98 27.54 6.41
C SER A 40 8.12 28.50 6.78
N TRP A 41 8.94 28.89 5.79
CA TRP A 41 9.96 29.93 5.99
C TRP A 41 9.36 31.28 6.37
N LYS A 42 8.20 31.62 5.81
CA LYS A 42 7.52 32.89 6.09
C LYS A 42 7.21 33.03 7.58
N ARG A 43 6.68 31.96 8.19
CA ARG A 43 6.45 31.91 9.64
C ARG A 43 7.74 32.01 10.45
N VAL A 44 8.83 31.40 9.97
CA VAL A 44 10.15 31.56 10.58
C VAL A 44 10.59 33.03 10.56
N THR A 45 10.47 33.70 9.42
CA THR A 45 10.84 35.12 9.30
C THR A 45 9.98 36.03 10.17
N GLU A 46 8.68 35.77 10.28
CA GLU A 46 7.78 36.52 11.15
C GLU A 46 8.08 36.25 12.64
N GLY A 47 8.37 35.00 13.01
CA GLY A 47 8.77 34.64 14.37
C GLY A 47 10.09 35.30 14.80
N ILE A 48 11.09 35.33 13.90
CA ILE A 48 12.36 36.05 14.14
C ILE A 48 12.13 37.55 14.26
N TYR A 49 11.23 38.11 13.45
CA TYR A 49 10.85 39.52 13.55
C TYR A 49 10.30 39.82 14.94
N LEU A 50 9.31 39.05 15.42
CA LEU A 50 8.74 39.22 16.78
C LEU A 50 9.81 39.11 17.86
N TYR A 51 10.69 38.10 17.77
CA TYR A 51 11.79 37.91 18.69
C TYR A 51 12.72 39.13 18.77
N ASN A 52 13.05 39.72 17.63
CA ASN A 52 13.91 40.90 17.56
C ASN A 52 13.26 42.17 18.15
N PHE A 53 11.93 42.24 18.19
CA PHE A 53 11.17 43.30 18.88
C PHE A 53 10.94 43.03 20.37
N GLY A 54 11.49 41.94 20.91
CA GLY A 54 11.31 41.56 22.32
C GLY A 54 9.92 41.00 22.63
N ILE A 55 9.15 40.62 21.60
CA ILE A 55 7.86 39.95 21.74
C ILE A 55 8.12 38.44 21.68
N ASP A 56 7.57 37.68 22.63
CA ASP A 56 7.70 36.23 22.63
C ASP A 56 7.01 35.61 21.39
N PRO A 57 7.75 34.98 20.46
CA PRO A 57 7.18 34.37 19.26
C PRO A 57 6.23 33.20 19.55
N TYR A 58 6.35 32.59 20.74
CA TYR A 58 5.55 31.45 21.18
C TYR A 58 4.25 31.85 21.88
N SER A 59 4.06 33.14 22.14
CA SER A 59 2.85 33.65 22.80
C SER A 59 1.58 33.49 21.94
N GLY A 60 1.73 33.22 20.64
CA GLY A 60 0.62 32.96 19.71
C GLY A 60 0.87 31.76 18.78
N ASP A 61 -0.09 31.50 17.89
CA ASP A 61 -0.09 30.36 16.95
C ASP A 61 0.78 30.58 15.68
N LEU A 62 1.72 31.52 15.73
CA LEU A 62 2.49 31.90 14.55
C LEU A 62 3.70 30.99 14.34
N PHE A 63 4.46 30.73 15.40
CA PHE A 63 5.75 30.07 15.36
C PHE A 63 5.75 28.77 16.15
N HIS A 64 6.07 27.66 15.48
CA HIS A 64 6.06 26.31 16.06
C HIS A 64 7.42 25.61 16.01
N GLU A 65 8.44 26.28 15.48
CA GLU A 65 9.80 25.75 15.40
C GLU A 65 10.50 25.82 16.76
N THR A 66 11.53 25.00 16.98
CA THR A 66 12.20 24.93 18.28
C THR A 66 12.96 26.23 18.62
N PRO A 67 13.19 26.53 19.92
CA PRO A 67 13.98 27.70 20.32
C PRO A 67 15.41 27.68 19.76
N ILE A 68 15.98 26.49 19.59
CA ILE A 68 17.30 26.31 18.97
C ILE A 68 17.22 26.73 17.49
N CYS A 69 16.20 26.26 16.77
CA CYS A 69 15.96 26.67 15.38
C CYS A 69 15.75 28.19 15.28
N LEU A 70 14.99 28.81 16.19
CA LEU A 70 14.77 30.26 16.23
C LEU A 70 16.10 31.02 16.30
N TYR A 71 17.00 30.64 17.20
CA TYR A 71 18.29 31.28 17.35
C TYR A 71 19.18 31.10 16.11
N VAL A 72 19.26 29.87 15.59
CA VAL A 72 20.05 29.55 14.39
C VAL A 72 19.52 30.29 13.17
N PHE A 73 18.21 30.30 12.94
CA PHE A 73 17.60 31.00 11.82
C PHE A 73 17.69 32.52 11.95
N ASN A 74 17.66 33.08 13.18
CA ASN A 74 17.93 34.51 13.39
C ASN A 74 19.36 34.87 12.94
N ILE A 75 20.36 34.07 13.31
CA ILE A 75 21.75 34.26 12.84
C ILE A 75 21.81 34.18 11.31
N ILE A 76 21.19 33.17 10.71
CA ILE A 76 21.18 33.00 9.25
C ILE A 76 20.54 34.22 8.59
N GLN A 77 19.35 34.66 9.01
CA GLN A 77 18.65 35.79 8.42
C GLN A 77 19.40 37.12 8.61
N ARG A 78 20.18 37.26 9.69
CA ARG A 78 20.98 38.46 9.96
C ARG A 78 22.23 38.56 9.10
N TYR A 79 22.90 37.43 8.81
CA TYR A 79 24.19 37.43 8.12
C TYR A 79 24.12 37.00 6.64
N PHE A 80 23.11 36.24 6.23
CA PHE A 80 23.06 35.67 4.88
C PHE A 80 22.22 36.57 3.95
N PRO A 81 22.80 37.08 2.85
CA PRO A 81 22.01 37.69 1.78
C PRO A 81 21.15 36.63 1.07
N TRP A 82 20.15 37.09 0.31
CA TRP A 82 19.19 36.22 -0.39
C TRP A 82 19.85 35.08 -1.20
N TRP A 83 20.89 35.38 -1.98
CA TRP A 83 21.59 34.37 -2.79
C TRP A 83 22.29 33.30 -1.93
N ALA A 84 22.79 33.67 -0.74
CA ALA A 84 23.43 32.74 0.17
C ALA A 84 22.38 31.85 0.87
N LEU A 85 21.19 32.38 1.12
CA LEU A 85 20.05 31.61 1.60
C LEU A 85 19.62 30.57 0.54
N CYS A 86 19.45 30.97 -0.73
CA CYS A 86 19.17 30.03 -1.82
C CYS A 86 20.21 28.91 -1.89
N LEU A 87 21.49 29.28 -1.82
CA LEU A 87 22.60 28.34 -1.84
C LEU A 87 22.54 27.38 -0.66
N LEU A 88 22.25 27.86 0.56
CA LEU A 88 22.12 27.02 1.75
C LEU A 88 21.09 25.91 1.56
N PHE A 89 19.89 26.25 1.09
CA PHE A 89 18.83 25.26 0.87
C PHE A 89 19.16 24.28 -0.24
N VAL A 90 19.72 24.75 -1.35
CA VAL A 90 20.14 23.87 -2.45
C VAL A 90 21.27 22.93 -2.01
N VAL A 91 22.30 23.43 -1.33
CA VAL A 91 23.42 22.61 -0.85
C VAL A 91 22.94 21.59 0.17
N THR A 92 22.08 21.97 1.11
CA THR A 92 21.48 21.04 2.10
C THR A 92 20.71 19.90 1.40
N ASP A 93 19.96 20.22 0.36
CA ASP A 93 19.23 19.23 -0.44
C ASP A 93 20.16 18.30 -1.23
N LEU A 94 21.23 18.84 -1.85
CA LEU A 94 22.22 18.02 -2.55
C LEU A 94 23.01 17.11 -1.60
N ILE A 95 23.35 17.59 -0.40
CA ILE A 95 24.02 16.76 0.61
C ILE A 95 23.10 15.60 1.01
N SER A 96 21.80 15.84 1.16
CA SER A 96 20.81 14.79 1.43
C SER A 96 20.83 13.72 0.32
N ALA A 97 20.83 14.15 -0.95
CA ALA A 97 20.93 13.26 -2.10
C ALA A 97 22.23 12.41 -2.10
N LEU A 98 23.37 13.03 -1.77
CA LEU A 98 24.67 12.37 -1.66
C LEU A 98 24.70 11.37 -0.50
N CYS A 99 24.08 11.70 0.64
CA CYS A 99 23.92 10.79 1.76
C CYS A 99 23.12 9.55 1.34
N LEU A 100 21.99 9.71 0.64
CA LEU A 100 21.19 8.58 0.15
C LEU A 100 21.95 7.70 -0.85
N PHE A 101 22.73 8.31 -1.75
CA PHE A 101 23.61 7.57 -2.65
C PHE A 101 24.66 6.76 -1.88
N TYR A 102 25.23 7.33 -0.82
CA TYR A 102 26.15 6.61 0.05
C TYR A 102 25.47 5.44 0.77
N VAL A 103 24.26 5.63 1.31
CA VAL A 103 23.46 4.56 1.93
C VAL A 103 23.23 3.43 0.93
N ALA A 104 22.86 3.75 -0.31
CA ALA A 104 22.58 2.77 -1.35
C ALA A 104 23.77 1.87 -1.69
N ASN A 105 24.97 2.45 -1.82
CA ASN A 105 26.17 1.67 -2.12
C ASN A 105 26.56 0.74 -0.98
N ASN A 106 26.49 1.21 0.28
CA ASN A 106 26.96 0.43 1.43
C ASN A 106 25.90 -0.57 1.95
N TYR A 107 24.60 -0.28 1.79
CA TYR A 107 23.54 -1.20 2.20
C TYR A 107 23.57 -2.53 1.44
N ASN A 108 23.87 -2.47 0.13
CA ASN A 108 23.93 -3.65 -0.74
C ASN A 108 25.13 -4.57 -0.43
N ASP A 109 26.13 -4.11 0.32
CA ASP A 109 27.26 -4.93 0.75
C ASP A 109 26.97 -5.68 2.05
N SER A 110 26.04 -5.18 2.88
CA SER A 110 25.59 -5.87 4.11
C SER A 110 24.51 -6.93 3.85
N TRP A 111 23.79 -6.86 2.73
CA TRP A 111 22.68 -7.78 2.39
C TRP A 111 23.10 -8.96 1.50
N SER A 112 24.34 -8.95 0.98
CA SER A 112 24.89 -10.01 0.11
C SER A 112 25.21 -11.38 0.74
N PRO A 113 25.15 -11.65 2.06
CA PRO A 113 25.41 -13.01 2.56
C PRO A 113 24.40 -14.06 2.06
N LEU A 114 23.15 -13.66 1.80
CA LEU A 114 22.09 -14.57 1.33
C LEU A 114 22.14 -14.82 -0.19
N GLU A 115 22.65 -13.86 -0.99
CA GLU A 115 22.81 -14.03 -2.44
C GLU A 115 24.07 -14.83 -2.83
N GLU A 116 25.09 -14.89 -1.96
CA GLU A 116 26.31 -15.66 -2.24
C GLU A 116 26.13 -17.18 -2.12
N GLU A 117 25.16 -17.65 -1.32
CA GLU A 117 24.77 -19.06 -1.30
C GLU A 117 24.04 -19.47 -2.60
N ASP A 118 23.18 -18.59 -3.13
CA ASP A 118 22.49 -18.79 -4.42
C ASP A 118 23.47 -18.77 -5.61
N LYS A 119 24.47 -17.88 -5.60
CA LYS A 119 25.48 -17.80 -6.68
C LYS A 119 26.42 -19.01 -6.75
N LYS A 120 26.60 -19.77 -5.67
CA LYS A 120 27.43 -20.98 -5.69
C LYS A 120 26.76 -22.16 -6.40
N GLN A 121 25.43 -22.14 -6.57
CA GLN A 121 24.70 -23.18 -7.30
C GLN A 121 24.45 -22.84 -8.78
N ASP A 122 24.52 -21.57 -9.17
CA ASP A 122 24.15 -21.08 -10.52
C ASP A 122 25.35 -20.74 -11.45
N VAL A 123 26.51 -21.36 -11.26
CA VAL A 123 27.73 -21.07 -12.06
C VAL A 123 27.64 -21.53 -13.53
N SER A 124 26.55 -22.17 -13.97
CA SER A 124 26.47 -22.75 -15.32
C SER A 124 25.35 -22.24 -16.25
N LYS A 125 24.83 -21.01 -16.08
CA LYS A 125 23.94 -20.41 -17.09
C LYS A 125 24.26 -18.94 -17.38
N GLU A 126 24.15 -18.62 -18.66
CA GLU A 126 24.63 -17.43 -19.35
C GLU A 126 24.21 -16.09 -18.72
N LYS A 127 25.09 -15.09 -18.92
CA LYS A 127 24.85 -13.67 -18.63
C LYS A 127 23.58 -13.19 -19.36
N ASP A 128 22.46 -13.23 -18.67
CA ASP A 128 21.23 -12.57 -19.09
C ASP A 128 21.36 -11.05 -18.85
N ASN A 129 21.20 -10.24 -19.90
CA ASN A 129 21.47 -8.79 -19.96
C ASN A 129 20.49 -7.89 -19.16
N GLY A 130 19.93 -8.36 -18.05
CA GLY A 130 18.82 -7.69 -17.35
C GLY A 130 18.98 -7.49 -15.83
N THR A 131 20.08 -7.93 -15.22
CA THR A 131 20.32 -7.71 -13.79
C THR A 131 20.91 -6.33 -13.58
N SER A 132 20.06 -5.37 -13.18
CA SER A 132 20.47 -4.01 -12.82
C SER A 132 21.64 -4.11 -11.82
N THR A 133 22.78 -3.56 -12.21
CA THR A 133 24.04 -3.65 -11.46
C THR A 133 23.90 -2.90 -10.14
N LYS A 134 24.61 -3.29 -9.08
CA LYS A 134 24.59 -2.60 -7.76
C LYS A 134 24.72 -1.07 -7.86
N ALA A 135 25.55 -0.60 -8.79
CA ALA A 135 25.77 0.83 -9.06
C ALA A 135 24.53 1.53 -9.66
N ASP A 136 23.66 0.79 -10.35
CA ASP A 136 22.47 1.32 -11.00
C ASP A 136 21.37 1.64 -9.98
N ILE A 137 21.21 0.82 -8.92
CA ILE A 137 20.25 1.09 -7.84
C ILE A 137 20.58 2.38 -7.11
N ALA A 138 21.86 2.58 -6.77
CA ALA A 138 22.32 3.81 -6.13
C ALA A 138 22.10 5.03 -7.03
N LEU A 139 22.32 4.87 -8.34
CA LEU A 139 21.99 5.89 -9.34
C LEU A 139 20.50 6.20 -9.39
N TYR A 140 19.63 5.19 -9.39
CA TYR A 140 18.19 5.41 -9.43
C TYR A 140 17.71 6.19 -8.21
N ILE A 141 18.19 5.85 -7.01
CA ILE A 141 17.84 6.59 -5.78
C ILE A 141 18.28 8.04 -5.89
N LEU A 142 19.52 8.28 -6.32
CA LEU A 142 20.05 9.63 -6.48
C LEU A 142 19.24 10.44 -7.51
N MET A 143 18.93 9.85 -8.67
CA MET A 143 18.18 10.52 -9.73
C MET A 143 16.74 10.79 -9.32
N ILE A 144 16.08 9.82 -8.69
CA ILE A 144 14.71 9.99 -8.21
C ILE A 144 14.68 11.09 -7.17
N TYR A 145 15.61 11.14 -6.20
CA TYR A 145 15.65 12.22 -5.22
C TYR A 145 15.87 13.59 -5.87
N LEU A 146 16.89 13.73 -6.74
CA LEU A 146 17.26 15.01 -7.35
C LEU A 146 16.16 15.60 -8.25
N PHE A 147 15.46 14.75 -8.99
CA PHE A 147 14.42 15.13 -9.94
C PHE A 147 12.99 14.90 -9.45
N ASN A 148 12.80 14.55 -8.16
CA ASN A 148 11.47 14.43 -7.59
C ASN A 148 10.81 15.82 -7.54
N PRO A 149 9.65 16.03 -8.22
CA PRO A 149 8.96 17.32 -8.16
C PRO A 149 8.65 17.73 -6.71
N TYR A 150 8.35 16.78 -5.84
CA TYR A 150 8.03 17.05 -4.44
C TYR A 150 9.21 17.62 -3.65
N ILE A 151 10.41 17.09 -3.87
CA ILE A 151 11.64 17.57 -3.22
C ILE A 151 12.05 18.93 -3.80
N ILE A 152 11.94 19.10 -5.12
CA ILE A 152 12.22 20.37 -5.78
C ILE A 152 11.30 21.48 -5.24
N LEU A 153 9.98 21.24 -5.19
CA LEU A 153 9.01 22.19 -4.66
C LEU A 153 9.32 22.57 -3.20
N ASN A 154 9.66 21.58 -2.37
CA ASN A 154 10.04 21.76 -0.98
C ASN A 154 11.31 22.63 -0.83
N CYS A 155 12.32 22.40 -1.67
CA CYS A 155 13.54 23.22 -1.70
C CYS A 155 13.23 24.66 -2.14
N VAL A 156 12.47 24.84 -3.22
CA VAL A 156 12.10 26.16 -3.78
C VAL A 156 11.22 26.97 -2.81
N ALA A 157 10.38 26.30 -2.03
CA ALA A 157 9.54 26.93 -1.01
C ALA A 157 10.27 27.38 0.26
N PHE A 158 11.59 27.13 0.38
CA PHE A 158 12.40 27.39 1.58
C PHE A 158 11.89 26.68 2.85
N THR A 159 11.21 25.55 2.71
CA THR A 159 10.63 24.86 3.86
C THR A 159 11.68 24.21 4.75
N THR A 160 11.48 24.26 6.08
CA THR A 160 12.42 23.69 7.07
C THR A 160 12.53 22.16 6.99
N THR A 161 11.60 21.50 6.30
CA THR A 161 11.65 20.07 5.93
C THR A 161 12.90 19.68 5.16
N VAL A 162 13.56 20.61 4.44
CA VAL A 162 14.86 20.32 3.79
C VAL A 162 15.91 19.93 4.83
N PHE A 163 15.92 20.56 6.00
CA PHE A 163 16.80 20.20 7.11
C PHE A 163 16.38 18.88 7.76
N SER A 164 15.07 18.62 7.91
CA SER A 164 14.55 17.31 8.36
C SER A 164 14.99 16.18 7.41
N ASN A 165 14.94 16.39 6.10
CA ASN A 165 15.38 15.42 5.09
C ASN A 165 16.88 15.14 5.17
N LEU A 166 17.69 16.16 5.44
CA LEU A 166 19.12 15.99 5.72
C LEU A 166 19.34 15.14 6.98
N LEU A 167 18.65 15.45 8.08
CA LEU A 167 18.76 14.69 9.34
C LEU A 167 18.31 13.23 9.17
N ASN A 168 17.23 12.99 8.42
CA ASN A 168 16.78 11.64 8.05
C ASN A 168 17.85 10.90 7.23
N SER A 169 18.47 11.58 6.26
CA SER A 169 19.54 11.00 5.43
C SER A 169 20.79 10.67 6.26
N ILE A 170 21.20 11.56 7.17
CA ILE A 170 22.31 11.32 8.11
C ILE A 170 22.01 10.14 9.02
N THR A 171 20.76 10.02 9.50
CA THR A 171 20.31 8.88 10.31
C THR A 171 20.47 7.56 9.54
N LEU A 172 20.06 7.51 8.27
CA LEU A 172 20.25 6.33 7.42
C LEU A 172 21.74 6.02 7.17
N VAL A 173 22.58 7.04 6.97
CA VAL A 173 24.04 6.87 6.84
C VAL A 173 24.63 6.29 8.13
N ALA A 174 24.23 6.81 9.29
CA ALA A 174 24.69 6.34 10.59
C ALA A 174 24.25 4.88 10.85
N MET A 175 23.04 4.51 10.43
CA MET A 175 22.55 3.13 10.50
C MET A 175 23.42 2.17 9.67
N VAL A 176 23.76 2.53 8.43
CA VAL A 176 24.60 1.67 7.57
C VAL A 176 26.06 1.62 8.05
N ARG A 177 26.57 2.71 8.64
CA ARG A 177 27.90 2.74 9.28
C ARG A 177 27.93 2.14 10.68
N HIS A 178 26.79 1.67 11.22
CA HIS A 178 26.65 1.18 12.59
C HIS A 178 27.16 2.15 13.67
N SER A 179 27.13 3.47 13.41
CA SER A 179 27.61 4.48 14.36
C SER A 179 26.49 4.91 15.31
N ILE A 180 26.59 4.51 16.57
CA ILE A 180 25.60 4.83 17.61
C ILE A 180 25.56 6.34 17.87
N PHE A 181 26.72 6.99 17.99
CA PHE A 181 26.82 8.42 18.30
C PHE A 181 26.07 9.29 17.28
N TRP A 182 26.35 9.10 15.99
CA TRP A 182 25.71 9.87 14.92
C TRP A 182 24.23 9.55 14.76
N SER A 183 23.82 8.32 15.05
CA SER A 183 22.41 7.92 15.03
C SER A 183 21.61 8.55 16.18
N CYS A 184 22.16 8.53 17.40
CA CYS A 184 21.50 9.12 18.56
C CYS A 184 21.34 10.64 18.43
N ILE A 185 22.39 11.35 17.98
CA ILE A 185 22.32 12.80 17.79
C ILE A 185 21.36 13.19 16.67
N SER A 186 21.36 12.48 15.53
CA SER A 186 20.47 12.80 14.41
C SER A 186 19.02 12.52 14.77
N ILE A 187 18.73 11.40 15.44
CA ILE A 187 17.38 11.08 15.92
C ILE A 187 16.94 12.09 16.99
N ALA A 188 17.81 12.49 17.92
CA ALA A 188 17.47 13.50 18.93
C ALA A 188 17.09 14.85 18.28
N LEU A 189 17.88 15.32 17.31
CA LEU A 189 17.56 16.54 16.56
C LEU A 189 16.28 16.40 15.73
N LEU A 190 16.06 15.24 15.10
CA LEU A 190 14.84 14.97 14.35
C LEU A 190 13.61 14.95 15.27
N THR A 191 13.75 14.40 16.49
CA THR A 191 12.67 14.41 17.48
C THR A 191 12.37 15.82 17.97
N LEU A 192 13.39 16.65 18.16
CA LEU A 192 13.21 18.07 18.50
C LEU A 192 12.45 18.81 17.39
N GLN A 193 12.76 18.55 16.11
CA GLN A 193 12.18 19.26 14.98
C GLN A 193 10.77 18.79 14.60
N ASN A 194 10.49 17.48 14.62
CA ASN A 194 9.22 16.93 14.10
C ASN A 194 8.30 16.34 15.18
N LEU A 195 8.80 16.11 16.40
CA LEU A 195 8.14 15.34 17.46
C LEU A 195 8.29 16.07 18.80
N TYR A 196 7.77 17.29 18.93
CA TYR A 196 7.50 17.82 20.26
C TYR A 196 6.68 16.76 21.04
N PRO A 197 7.13 16.36 22.23
CA PRO A 197 7.52 14.98 22.53
C PRO A 197 6.36 13.99 22.66
N MET A 198 6.54 12.75 22.17
CA MET A 198 5.72 11.58 22.56
C MET A 198 5.60 11.39 24.08
N SER A 199 6.47 12.03 24.89
CA SER A 199 6.40 12.05 26.35
C SER A 199 5.60 13.22 26.96
N LEU A 200 5.26 14.25 26.20
CA LEU A 200 4.46 15.42 26.61
C LEU A 200 3.12 15.53 25.85
N LEU A 201 2.85 14.57 24.96
CA LEU A 201 1.72 14.60 24.03
C LEU A 201 0.37 14.47 24.73
N VAL A 202 0.26 13.72 25.83
CA VAL A 202 -1.02 13.58 26.54
C VAL A 202 -1.40 14.88 27.29
N PRO A 203 -0.53 15.53 28.09
CA PRO A 203 -0.90 16.76 28.79
C PRO A 203 -0.99 17.99 27.87
N VAL A 204 -0.15 18.08 26.82
CA VAL A 204 -0.10 19.25 25.93
C VAL A 204 -1.16 19.20 24.84
N ALA A 205 -1.50 18.03 24.28
CA ALA A 205 -2.60 17.92 23.33
C ALA A 205 -3.99 18.15 23.96
N ILE A 206 -4.11 18.04 25.29
CA ILE A 206 -5.31 18.43 26.04
C ILE A 206 -5.43 19.96 26.14
N TYR A 207 -4.32 20.71 26.07
CA TYR A 207 -4.29 22.15 26.34
C TYR A 207 -4.02 23.03 25.10
N ILE A 208 -3.41 22.48 24.04
CA ILE A 208 -2.94 23.26 22.89
C ILE A 208 -3.27 22.51 21.58
N SER A 209 -4.43 22.78 20.99
CA SER A 209 -4.62 22.79 19.51
C SER A 209 -6.07 23.15 19.14
N PRO A 210 -6.42 24.44 19.05
CA PRO A 210 -7.60 24.89 18.31
C PRO A 210 -7.37 24.98 16.79
N ASP A 211 -6.12 24.86 16.31
CA ASP A 211 -5.80 25.11 14.90
C ASP A 211 -6.03 23.91 13.99
N VAL A 212 -7.22 23.91 13.38
CA VAL A 212 -7.65 22.92 12.39
C VAL A 212 -7.56 23.53 10.99
N ARG A 213 -6.35 23.91 10.58
CA ARG A 213 -6.14 24.54 9.27
C ARG A 213 -6.16 23.47 8.16
N PRO A 214 -6.77 23.77 6.99
CA PRO A 214 -6.77 22.85 5.87
C PRO A 214 -5.35 22.50 5.42
N ASN A 215 -5.07 21.20 5.31
CA ASN A 215 -3.78 20.66 4.88
C ASN A 215 -3.98 19.34 4.11
N ILE A 216 -2.91 18.62 3.75
CA ILE A 216 -3.02 17.32 3.05
C ILE A 216 -3.33 16.15 4.01
N GLY A 217 -3.17 16.34 5.31
CA GLY A 217 -3.29 15.30 6.31
C GLY A 217 -4.69 14.74 6.49
N LEU A 218 -4.76 13.61 7.19
CA LEU A 218 -6.01 12.91 7.46
C LEU A 218 -6.83 13.56 8.57
N TYR A 219 -6.17 14.25 9.51
CA TYR A 219 -6.82 14.64 10.76
C TYR A 219 -7.55 15.97 10.72
N TRP A 220 -7.15 16.94 9.89
CA TRP A 220 -7.73 18.29 9.93
C TRP A 220 -9.24 18.24 9.68
N TYR A 221 -9.68 17.62 8.59
CA TYR A 221 -11.09 17.62 8.21
C TYR A 221 -11.95 16.86 9.23
N PHE A 222 -11.46 15.71 9.70
CA PHE A 222 -12.13 14.93 10.76
C PHE A 222 -12.27 15.76 12.04
N LEU A 223 -11.19 16.39 12.51
CA LEU A 223 -11.22 17.23 13.72
C LEU A 223 -12.04 18.51 13.55
N THR A 224 -12.28 18.99 12.32
CA THR A 224 -13.20 20.10 12.04
C THR A 224 -14.65 19.69 12.26
N GLU A 225 -15.03 18.49 11.84
CA GLU A 225 -16.42 18.00 11.96
C GLU A 225 -16.78 17.51 13.38
N MET A 226 -15.77 17.30 14.23
CA MET A 226 -15.95 16.80 15.58
C MET A 226 -16.31 17.88 16.60
N PHE A 227 -17.20 17.54 17.55
CA PHE A 227 -17.45 18.36 18.73
C PHE A 227 -16.18 18.55 19.56
N GLU A 228 -15.95 19.79 20.00
CA GLU A 228 -14.74 20.19 20.73
C GLU A 228 -14.45 19.33 21.96
N HIS A 229 -15.48 18.99 22.72
CA HIS A 229 -15.40 18.15 23.90
C HIS A 229 -14.75 16.77 23.64
N PHE A 230 -14.92 16.22 22.43
CA PHE A 230 -14.39 14.90 22.08
C PHE A 230 -13.03 14.96 21.35
N LYS A 231 -12.56 16.14 20.92
CA LYS A 231 -11.33 16.25 20.11
C LYS A 231 -10.12 15.62 20.83
N SER A 232 -9.97 15.87 22.12
CA SER A 232 -8.86 15.34 22.94
C SER A 232 -8.84 13.80 22.98
N LEU A 233 -10.01 13.17 23.14
CA LEU A 233 -10.15 11.71 23.15
C LEU A 233 -9.71 11.10 21.82
N PHE A 234 -10.13 11.69 20.70
CA PHE A 234 -9.80 11.16 19.37
C PHE A 234 -8.34 11.41 18.99
N ILE A 235 -7.77 12.56 19.37
CA ILE A 235 -6.33 12.82 19.20
C ILE A 235 -5.52 11.76 19.98
N ALA A 236 -5.85 11.52 21.25
CA ALA A 236 -5.17 10.49 22.05
C ALA A 236 -5.33 9.09 21.42
N SER A 237 -6.55 8.74 21.00
CA SER A 237 -6.85 7.45 20.35
C SER A 237 -6.03 7.24 19.07
N PHE A 238 -5.95 8.25 18.20
CA PHE A 238 -5.18 8.14 16.95
C PHE A 238 -3.69 7.98 17.22
N GLN A 239 -3.13 8.71 18.18
CA GLN A 239 -1.70 8.61 18.50
C GLN A 239 -1.35 7.28 19.16
N ILE A 240 -2.21 6.77 20.06
CA ILE A 240 -2.09 5.43 20.64
C ILE A 240 -2.17 4.36 19.55
N ASN A 241 -3.09 4.51 18.59
CA ASN A 241 -3.23 3.59 17.46
C ASN A 241 -1.95 3.56 16.60
N VAL A 242 -1.45 4.73 16.19
CA VAL A 242 -0.21 4.84 15.41
C VAL A 242 0.98 4.21 16.15
N GLY A 243 1.17 4.55 17.43
CA GLY A 243 2.26 4.02 18.24
C GLY A 243 2.17 2.53 18.50
N LEU A 244 1.06 2.05 19.06
CA LEU A 244 0.94 0.66 19.52
C LEU A 244 0.59 -0.33 18.42
N LEU A 245 -0.25 0.02 17.44
CA LEU A 245 -0.73 -0.93 16.43
C LEU A 245 0.15 -0.98 15.18
N TYR A 246 0.78 0.13 14.81
CA TYR A 246 1.64 0.17 13.62
C TYR A 246 3.13 0.13 13.97
N VAL A 247 3.60 1.04 14.82
CA VAL A 247 5.05 1.18 15.08
C VAL A 247 5.61 -0.04 15.82
N VAL A 248 4.97 -0.48 16.92
CA VAL A 248 5.48 -1.60 17.74
C VAL A 248 5.54 -2.92 16.95
N PRO A 249 4.46 -3.43 16.33
CA PRO A 249 4.52 -4.73 15.66
C PRO A 249 5.50 -4.77 14.49
N LEU A 250 5.63 -3.65 13.78
CA LEU A 250 6.58 -3.50 12.68
C LEU A 250 8.02 -3.50 13.20
N ALA A 251 8.27 -2.86 14.35
CA ALA A 251 9.55 -2.93 15.06
C ALA A 251 9.91 -4.37 15.38
N LEU A 252 8.95 -5.15 15.91
CA LEU A 252 9.15 -6.55 16.29
C LEU A 252 9.42 -7.44 15.08
N LYS A 253 8.69 -7.23 13.99
CA LYS A 253 8.77 -8.07 12.80
C LYS A 253 10.02 -7.80 11.95
N LEU A 254 10.39 -6.53 11.75
CA LEU A 254 11.46 -6.12 10.85
C LEU A 254 12.80 -5.85 11.55
N ARG A 255 13.02 -6.36 12.78
CA ARG A 255 14.29 -6.19 13.53
C ARG A 255 15.55 -6.56 12.74
N ARG A 256 15.43 -7.52 11.83
CA ARG A 256 16.55 -8.00 10.99
C ARG A 256 16.80 -7.14 9.75
N GLN A 257 15.89 -6.22 9.41
CA GLN A 257 15.95 -5.37 8.21
C GLN A 257 15.73 -3.89 8.60
N PRO A 258 16.74 -3.23 9.22
CA PRO A 258 16.57 -1.89 9.79
C PRO A 258 16.26 -0.81 8.75
N ILE A 259 16.76 -0.93 7.52
CA ILE A 259 16.50 0.06 6.45
C ILE A 259 15.04 -0.02 5.99
N LEU A 260 14.47 -1.22 5.83
CA LEU A 260 13.05 -1.40 5.50
C LEU A 260 12.15 -0.92 6.64
N LEU A 261 12.57 -1.16 7.89
CA LEU A 261 11.89 -0.61 9.07
C LEU A 261 11.89 0.93 9.03
N ALA A 262 13.05 1.55 8.82
CA ALA A 262 13.16 3.02 8.73
C ALA A 262 12.30 3.60 7.61
N PHE A 263 12.30 3.01 6.41
CA PHE A 263 11.41 3.40 5.31
C PHE A 263 9.94 3.31 5.71
N SER A 264 9.54 2.21 6.33
CA SER A 264 8.15 2.02 6.74
C SER A 264 7.71 3.01 7.82
N TYR A 265 8.60 3.38 8.75
CA TYR A 265 8.34 4.43 9.73
C TYR A 265 8.25 5.81 9.09
N LEU A 266 9.12 6.15 8.13
CA LEU A 266 9.02 7.41 7.40
C LEU A 266 7.69 7.52 6.65
N ALA A 267 7.23 6.43 6.03
CA ALA A 267 5.92 6.40 5.37
C ALA A 267 4.76 6.54 6.37
N ILE A 268 4.76 5.80 7.48
CA ILE A 268 3.73 5.88 8.53
C ILE A 268 3.68 7.28 9.14
N ILE A 269 4.84 7.86 9.47
CA ILE A 269 4.93 9.23 9.98
C ILE A 269 4.34 10.19 8.94
N THR A 270 4.69 10.08 7.66
CA THR A 270 4.16 10.97 6.62
C THR A 270 2.63 10.87 6.47
N ILE A 271 2.06 9.66 6.55
CA ILE A 271 0.61 9.43 6.41
C ILE A 271 -0.16 9.98 7.62
N PHE A 272 0.37 9.80 8.82
CA PHE A 272 -0.30 10.16 10.09
C PHE A 272 0.27 11.43 10.76
N LYS A 273 1.09 12.22 10.06
CA LYS A 273 1.54 13.53 10.55
C LYS A 273 0.35 14.50 10.53
N SER A 274 0.22 15.33 11.55
CA SER A 274 -0.87 16.33 11.65
C SER A 274 -0.82 17.38 10.54
N TYR A 275 0.40 17.76 10.13
CA TYR A 275 0.68 18.68 9.03
C TYR A 275 1.70 18.03 8.08
N PRO A 276 1.27 17.08 7.23
CA PRO A 276 2.17 16.44 6.29
C PRO A 276 2.50 17.38 5.14
N CYS A 277 3.74 17.29 4.66
CA CYS A 277 4.20 18.01 3.48
C CYS A 277 4.43 17.04 2.32
N VAL A 278 4.19 17.47 1.10
CA VAL A 278 4.52 16.72 -0.11
C VAL A 278 6.03 16.38 -0.17
N GLY A 279 6.90 17.23 0.39
CA GLY A 279 8.33 16.95 0.54
C GLY A 279 8.66 15.71 1.38
N ASP A 280 7.88 15.43 2.44
CA ASP A 280 8.02 14.21 3.26
C ASP A 280 7.69 12.96 2.42
N VAL A 281 6.64 13.07 1.59
CA VAL A 281 6.26 12.02 0.63
C VAL A 281 7.34 11.78 -0.40
N GLY A 282 7.91 12.87 -0.93
CA GLY A 282 9.00 12.81 -1.90
C GLY A 282 10.25 12.11 -1.37
N PHE A 283 10.55 12.31 -0.08
CA PHE A 283 11.71 11.72 0.58
C PHE A 283 11.60 10.20 0.61
N TYR A 284 10.53 9.63 1.17
CA TYR A 284 10.44 8.17 1.27
C TYR A 284 10.23 7.51 -0.11
N ILE A 285 9.53 8.18 -1.06
CA ILE A 285 9.40 7.67 -2.44
C ILE A 285 10.77 7.49 -3.11
N SER A 286 11.73 8.37 -2.81
CA SER A 286 13.10 8.25 -3.34
C SER A 286 13.84 6.99 -2.89
N LEU A 287 13.42 6.37 -1.78
CA LEU A 287 14.00 5.15 -1.22
C LEU A 287 13.42 3.88 -1.86
N ILE A 288 12.29 3.94 -2.58
CA ILE A 288 11.66 2.74 -3.16
C ILE A 288 12.63 1.88 -4.00
N PRO A 289 13.58 2.44 -4.79
CA PRO A 289 14.47 1.62 -5.59
C PRO A 289 15.40 0.69 -4.78
N PHE A 290 15.58 0.89 -3.47
CA PHE A 290 16.23 -0.10 -2.60
C PHE A 290 15.61 -1.49 -2.74
N TRP A 291 14.32 -1.55 -3.08
CA TRP A 291 13.54 -2.78 -3.21
C TRP A 291 13.10 -3.05 -4.65
N MET A 292 13.87 -2.64 -5.67
CA MET A 292 13.54 -2.98 -7.07
C MET A 292 13.34 -4.48 -7.30
N HIS A 293 14.05 -5.34 -6.55
CA HIS A 293 13.86 -6.79 -6.62
C HIS A 293 12.46 -7.25 -6.14
N LEU A 294 11.80 -6.48 -5.26
CA LEU A 294 10.43 -6.75 -4.79
C LEU A 294 9.37 -6.36 -5.82
N PHE A 295 9.69 -5.52 -6.81
CA PHE A 295 8.69 -5.05 -7.78
C PHE A 295 8.05 -6.19 -8.58
N GLN A 296 8.76 -7.32 -8.75
CA GLN A 296 8.20 -8.53 -9.37
C GLN A 296 7.08 -9.17 -8.53
N HIS A 297 7.05 -8.93 -7.22
CA HIS A 297 6.10 -9.50 -6.27
C HIS A 297 4.98 -8.52 -5.86
N MET A 298 5.10 -7.25 -6.25
CA MET A 298 4.07 -6.23 -6.07
C MET A 298 2.86 -6.48 -6.98
N GLN A 299 1.65 -6.28 -6.45
CA GLN A 299 0.41 -6.58 -7.18
C GLN A 299 -0.31 -5.33 -7.70
N GLN A 300 -0.23 -4.21 -6.97
CA GLN A 300 -1.08 -3.04 -7.20
C GLN A 300 -0.29 -1.82 -7.69
N GLY A 301 1.02 -1.97 -7.94
CA GLY A 301 1.93 -0.87 -8.27
C GLY A 301 1.45 0.06 -9.41
N PHE A 302 0.87 -0.48 -10.48
CA PHE A 302 0.32 0.34 -11.57
C PHE A 302 -0.85 1.22 -11.11
N ILE A 303 -1.82 0.63 -10.42
CA ILE A 303 -3.01 1.33 -9.92
C ILE A 303 -2.58 2.42 -8.94
N ILE A 304 -1.72 2.08 -7.98
CA ILE A 304 -1.19 3.00 -6.98
C ILE A 304 -0.48 4.20 -7.63
N SER A 305 0.36 3.94 -8.65
CA SER A 305 1.08 4.99 -9.37
C SER A 305 0.13 5.95 -10.07
N CYS A 306 -0.92 5.44 -10.73
CA CYS A 306 -1.95 6.27 -11.35
C CYS A 306 -2.70 7.12 -10.32
N PHE A 307 -3.08 6.54 -9.17
CA PHE A 307 -3.76 7.28 -8.11
C PHE A 307 -2.89 8.42 -7.56
N ILE A 308 -1.60 8.17 -7.29
CA ILE A 308 -0.68 9.21 -6.82
C ILE A 308 -0.58 10.34 -7.86
N LEU A 309 -0.36 10.01 -9.13
CA LEU A 309 -0.23 11.00 -10.20
C LEU A 309 -1.50 11.85 -10.38
N VAL A 310 -2.67 11.21 -10.38
CA VAL A 310 -3.97 11.89 -10.52
C VAL A 310 -4.22 12.80 -9.32
N CYS A 311 -4.01 12.32 -8.09
CA CYS A 311 -4.23 13.11 -6.89
C CYS A 311 -3.32 14.34 -6.84
N THR A 312 -2.06 14.21 -7.25
CA THR A 312 -1.11 15.33 -7.30
C THR A 312 -1.51 16.40 -8.30
N GLY A 313 -2.08 16.02 -9.45
CA GLY A 313 -2.61 17.00 -10.41
C GLY A 313 -3.92 17.63 -9.93
N PHE A 314 -4.80 16.86 -9.29
CA PHE A 314 -6.13 17.32 -8.88
C PHE A 314 -6.12 18.17 -7.60
N ALA A 315 -5.24 17.89 -6.64
CA ALA A 315 -5.15 18.62 -5.37
C ALA A 315 -5.10 20.15 -5.55
N PRO A 316 -4.17 20.73 -6.35
CA PRO A 316 -4.11 22.18 -6.52
C PRO A 316 -5.31 22.75 -7.30
N ILE A 317 -5.91 21.96 -8.20
CA ILE A 317 -7.09 22.38 -8.96
C ILE A 317 -8.29 22.51 -8.01
N VAL A 318 -8.53 21.49 -7.19
CA VAL A 318 -9.65 21.49 -6.25
C VAL A 318 -9.44 22.53 -5.14
N TRP A 319 -8.19 22.72 -4.68
CA TRP A 319 -7.84 23.82 -3.79
C TRP A 319 -8.21 25.18 -4.39
N HIS A 320 -7.87 25.40 -5.66
CA HIS A 320 -8.19 26.65 -6.35
C HIS A 320 -9.71 26.85 -6.50
N GLN A 321 -10.44 25.79 -6.85
CA GLN A 321 -11.90 25.83 -6.96
C GLN A 321 -12.58 26.14 -5.61
N TRP A 322 -12.01 25.64 -4.52
CA TRP A 322 -12.53 25.88 -3.18
C TRP A 322 -12.23 27.30 -2.67
N ILE A 323 -10.95 27.70 -2.64
CA ILE A 323 -10.52 28.95 -2.01
C ILE A 323 -10.80 30.17 -2.89
N TYR A 324 -10.46 30.10 -4.18
CA TYR A 324 -10.49 31.27 -5.06
C TYR A 324 -11.77 31.33 -5.89
N ALA A 325 -12.16 30.23 -6.53
CA ALA A 325 -13.34 30.21 -7.39
C ALA A 325 -14.66 30.05 -6.60
N ARG A 326 -14.59 29.60 -5.34
CA ARG A 326 -15.74 29.36 -4.44
C ARG A 326 -16.83 28.47 -5.05
N SER A 327 -16.46 27.62 -6.01
CA SER A 327 -17.36 26.72 -6.75
C SER A 327 -17.39 25.31 -6.15
N ALA A 328 -16.37 24.95 -5.35
CA ALA A 328 -16.25 23.67 -4.66
C ALA A 328 -16.19 23.87 -3.14
N ASN A 329 -16.61 22.85 -2.38
CA ASN A 329 -16.49 22.81 -0.92
C ASN A 329 -15.23 22.05 -0.47
N ALA A 330 -14.85 22.24 0.80
CA ALA A 330 -13.75 21.57 1.51
C ALA A 330 -13.74 20.05 1.32
N ASN A 331 -14.91 19.42 1.24
CA ASN A 331 -15.10 17.98 1.12
C ASN A 331 -14.44 17.43 -0.16
N PHE A 332 -14.46 18.19 -1.27
CA PHE A 332 -13.80 17.76 -2.49
C PHE A 332 -12.29 17.73 -2.34
N TYR A 333 -11.72 18.77 -1.69
CA TYR A 333 -10.29 18.83 -1.44
C TYR A 333 -9.87 17.70 -0.49
N PHE A 334 -10.61 17.51 0.60
CA PHE A 334 -10.38 16.39 1.53
C PHE A 334 -10.52 15.02 0.86
N GLY A 335 -11.47 14.84 -0.06
CA GLY A 335 -11.63 13.60 -0.82
C GLY A 335 -10.39 13.26 -1.66
N VAL A 336 -9.78 14.27 -2.30
CA VAL A 336 -8.53 14.08 -3.05
C VAL A 336 -7.35 13.77 -2.12
N THR A 337 -7.21 14.48 -0.99
CA THR A 337 -6.12 14.23 -0.04
C THR A 337 -6.27 12.87 0.66
N LEU A 338 -7.50 12.43 0.93
CA LEU A 338 -7.80 11.10 1.44
C LEU A 338 -7.42 10.02 0.42
N ALA A 339 -7.78 10.19 -0.85
CA ALA A 339 -7.38 9.26 -1.92
C ALA A 339 -5.85 9.20 -2.06
N PHE A 340 -5.16 10.34 -1.92
CA PHE A 340 -3.71 10.41 -1.91
C PHE A 340 -3.10 9.63 -0.74
N ALA A 341 -3.62 9.80 0.48
CA ALA A 341 -3.16 9.05 1.65
C ALA A 341 -3.44 7.54 1.54
N VAL A 342 -4.61 7.15 1.01
CA VAL A 342 -4.95 5.74 0.75
C VAL A 342 -3.98 5.12 -0.25
N ALA A 343 -3.59 5.85 -1.30
CA ALA A 343 -2.59 5.38 -2.26
C ALA A 343 -1.22 5.15 -1.60
N GLN A 344 -0.82 6.02 -0.65
CA GLN A 344 0.42 5.83 0.13
C GLN A 344 0.35 4.59 1.05
N ILE A 345 -0.80 4.34 1.69
CA ILE A 345 -1.03 3.14 2.52
C ILE A 345 -0.93 1.87 1.65
N PHE A 346 -1.54 1.87 0.47
CA PHE A 346 -1.44 0.74 -0.46
C PHE A 346 -0.01 0.55 -0.96
N LEU A 347 0.74 1.63 -1.22
CA LEU A 347 2.15 1.54 -1.60
C LEU A 347 2.99 0.87 -0.51
N LEU A 348 2.85 1.34 0.74
CA LEU A 348 3.58 0.79 1.88
C LEU A 348 3.24 -0.68 2.11
N THR A 349 1.95 -1.02 2.10
CA THR A 349 1.49 -2.39 2.33
C THR A 349 1.91 -3.34 1.19
N ASP A 350 1.83 -2.93 -0.08
CA ASP A 350 2.25 -3.76 -1.22
C ASP A 350 3.75 -4.10 -1.15
N ILE A 351 4.60 -3.13 -0.75
CA ILE A 351 6.05 -3.36 -0.52
C ILE A 351 6.27 -4.34 0.66
N LEU A 352 5.59 -4.14 1.79
CA LEU A 352 5.72 -5.04 2.95
C LEU A 352 5.24 -6.47 2.65
N PHE A 353 4.11 -6.62 1.94
CA PHE A 353 3.62 -7.91 1.49
C PHE A 353 4.54 -8.57 0.47
N ALA A 354 5.09 -7.78 -0.46
CA ALA A 354 6.09 -8.27 -1.41
C ALA A 354 7.35 -8.78 -0.69
N ASN A 355 7.80 -8.09 0.36
CA ASN A 355 8.93 -8.53 1.17
C ASN A 355 8.65 -9.86 1.87
N ILE A 356 7.48 -10.02 2.47
CA ILE A 356 7.08 -11.29 3.12
C ILE A 356 7.02 -12.43 2.11
N LYS A 357 6.46 -12.18 0.92
CA LYS A 357 6.43 -13.17 -0.18
C LYS A 357 7.83 -13.56 -0.63
N TYR A 358 8.72 -12.58 -0.77
CA TYR A 358 10.12 -12.79 -1.15
C TYR A 358 10.86 -13.62 -0.09
N GLU A 359 10.76 -13.24 1.18
CA GLU A 359 11.38 -13.97 2.29
C GLU A 359 10.86 -15.41 2.41
N PHE A 360 9.55 -15.61 2.22
CA PHE A 360 8.96 -16.95 2.20
C PHE A 360 9.50 -17.80 1.05
N ALA A 361 9.64 -17.21 -0.15
CA ALA A 361 10.15 -17.89 -1.33
C ALA A 361 11.61 -18.32 -1.17
N SER A 362 12.44 -17.42 -0.63
CA SER A 362 13.86 -17.68 -0.34
C SER A 362 14.02 -18.78 0.70
N ARG A 363 13.29 -18.74 1.82
CA ARG A 363 13.41 -19.75 2.89
C ARG A 363 13.01 -21.17 2.48
N HIS A 364 12.06 -21.30 1.56
CA HIS A 364 11.57 -22.61 1.11
C HIS A 364 12.29 -23.12 -0.14
N ASN A 365 13.39 -22.45 -0.57
CA ASN A 365 14.13 -22.78 -1.79
C ASN A 365 13.18 -23.13 -2.94
N ILE A 366 12.15 -22.29 -3.15
CA ILE A 366 11.25 -22.43 -4.31
C ILE A 366 12.07 -21.94 -5.49
N ASN A 367 13.00 -22.80 -5.91
CA ASN A 367 13.98 -22.54 -6.91
C ASN A 367 13.23 -22.26 -8.20
N LYS A 368 13.58 -21.14 -8.84
CA LYS A 368 12.96 -20.77 -10.11
C LYS A 368 13.29 -21.75 -11.23
N ASP A 369 14.06 -22.82 -11.03
CA ASP A 369 14.35 -23.80 -12.08
C ASP A 369 14.11 -25.23 -11.55
N VAL A 370 12.98 -25.82 -11.95
CA VAL A 370 12.84 -27.28 -12.01
C VAL A 370 12.72 -27.62 -13.49
N THR A 371 13.69 -28.34 -14.06
CA THR A 371 13.67 -28.90 -15.43
C THR A 371 13.58 -27.89 -16.60
N GLY A 372 14.42 -26.83 -16.60
CA GLY A 372 14.55 -25.95 -17.77
C GLY A 372 13.34 -25.06 -18.07
N SER A 373 12.34 -25.03 -17.20
CA SER A 373 11.24 -24.08 -17.21
C SER A 373 11.20 -23.33 -15.90
N LYS A 374 11.17 -21.98 -15.97
CA LYS A 374 11.20 -21.15 -14.77
C LYS A 374 10.00 -21.48 -13.86
N ALA A 375 10.20 -22.09 -12.69
CA ALA A 375 9.20 -22.30 -11.65
C ALA A 375 8.91 -20.97 -10.93
N THR A 376 7.73 -20.42 -11.14
CA THR A 376 7.22 -19.26 -10.41
C THR A 376 6.41 -19.79 -9.21
N LEU A 377 6.32 -19.02 -8.13
CA LEU A 377 5.38 -19.28 -7.04
C LEU A 377 3.98 -19.59 -7.61
N LEU A 378 3.33 -20.65 -7.13
CA LEU A 378 2.02 -21.16 -7.58
C LEU A 378 0.84 -20.16 -7.45
N LEU A 379 1.10 -18.96 -6.91
CA LEU A 379 0.16 -17.83 -6.97
C LEU A 379 0.26 -17.00 -8.27
N ASP A 380 1.25 -17.23 -9.14
CA ASP A 380 1.45 -16.43 -10.36
C ASP A 380 1.76 -17.25 -11.65
N GLN A 381 1.85 -18.60 -11.56
CA GLN A 381 2.16 -19.44 -12.74
C GLN A 381 1.05 -19.73 -13.74
N ASN A 382 -0.17 -19.27 -13.56
CA ASN A 382 -1.21 -19.54 -14.56
C ASN A 382 -1.21 -18.58 -15.77
N LYS A 383 -0.24 -17.65 -15.90
CA LYS A 383 -0.38 -16.51 -16.83
C LYS A 383 0.38 -16.55 -18.16
N LYS A 384 1.46 -17.32 -18.36
CA LYS A 384 2.29 -17.14 -19.59
C LYS A 384 2.29 -18.31 -20.58
N THR A 385 2.50 -19.56 -20.17
CA THR A 385 2.45 -20.73 -21.10
C THR A 385 1.04 -21.30 -21.26
N LYS A 386 0.19 -21.06 -20.27
CA LYS A 386 -1.25 -21.36 -20.30
C LYS A 386 -2.11 -20.26 -20.91
N LYS A 387 -1.53 -19.09 -21.25
CA LYS A 387 -2.26 -17.87 -21.61
C LYS A 387 -3.20 -18.05 -22.80
N ASN A 388 -2.81 -18.82 -23.83
CA ASN A 388 -3.68 -19.03 -24.99
C ASN A 388 -4.89 -19.91 -24.65
N LYS A 389 -4.72 -20.99 -23.87
CA LYS A 389 -5.83 -21.87 -23.47
C LYS A 389 -6.69 -21.25 -22.37
N HIS A 390 -6.07 -20.60 -21.38
CA HIS A 390 -6.75 -19.92 -20.27
C HIS A 390 -7.43 -18.60 -20.65
N ALA A 391 -6.93 -17.86 -21.65
CA ALA A 391 -7.65 -16.70 -22.16
C ALA A 391 -8.92 -17.14 -22.88
N ILE A 392 -8.85 -18.20 -23.69
CA ILE A 392 -10.01 -18.83 -24.32
C ILE A 392 -10.98 -19.35 -23.26
N ASP A 393 -10.48 -20.03 -22.21
CA ASP A 393 -11.31 -20.54 -21.13
C ASP A 393 -11.95 -19.42 -20.30
N ARG A 394 -11.26 -18.29 -20.08
CA ARG A 394 -11.85 -17.12 -19.40
C ARG A 394 -12.94 -16.45 -20.22
N VAL A 395 -12.73 -16.33 -21.53
CA VAL A 395 -13.77 -15.82 -22.45
C VAL A 395 -14.98 -16.76 -22.44
N ARG A 396 -14.75 -18.08 -22.50
CA ARG A 396 -15.81 -19.10 -22.39
C ARG A 396 -16.55 -19.05 -21.05
N ILE A 397 -15.85 -18.89 -19.93
CA ILE A 397 -16.49 -18.78 -18.61
C ILE A 397 -17.38 -17.54 -18.54
N VAL A 398 -16.90 -16.38 -19.01
CA VAL A 398 -17.71 -15.16 -19.05
C VAL A 398 -18.90 -15.33 -19.97
N GLU A 399 -18.68 -15.88 -21.17
CA GLU A 399 -19.74 -16.16 -22.14
C GLU A 399 -20.81 -17.11 -21.59
N TRP A 400 -20.40 -18.25 -21.00
CA TRP A 400 -21.32 -19.24 -20.44
C TRP A 400 -22.03 -18.74 -19.19
N SER A 401 -21.35 -17.95 -18.34
CA SER A 401 -22.02 -17.29 -17.21
C SER A 401 -23.08 -16.29 -17.69
N ARG A 402 -22.83 -15.59 -18.80
CA ARG A 402 -23.79 -14.67 -19.42
C ARG A 402 -24.94 -15.43 -20.10
N ARG A 403 -24.66 -16.55 -20.76
CA ARG A 403 -25.68 -17.40 -21.39
C ARG A 403 -26.61 -18.00 -20.34
N LEU A 404 -26.05 -18.61 -19.28
CA LEU A 404 -26.83 -19.13 -18.16
C LEU A 404 -27.65 -18.01 -17.48
N ALA A 405 -27.09 -16.82 -17.28
CA ALA A 405 -27.85 -15.70 -16.72
C ALA A 405 -28.92 -15.12 -17.66
N GLY A 406 -28.89 -15.47 -18.95
CA GLY A 406 -29.81 -14.97 -19.97
C GLY A 406 -30.99 -15.91 -20.29
N ILE A 407 -31.05 -17.09 -19.67
CA ILE A 407 -32.18 -18.01 -19.78
C ILE A 407 -33.37 -17.42 -18.99
N PRO A 408 -34.59 -17.35 -19.56
CA PRO A 408 -35.78 -16.85 -18.87
C PRO A 408 -36.08 -17.65 -17.59
N ASP A 409 -36.64 -16.99 -16.58
CA ASP A 409 -37.00 -17.60 -15.31
C ASP A 409 -38.41 -18.22 -15.39
N GLU A 410 -38.54 -19.47 -15.85
CA GLU A 410 -39.85 -20.15 -15.92
C GLU A 410 -40.13 -21.06 -14.72
N SER A 411 -39.10 -21.62 -14.05
CA SER A 411 -39.25 -22.50 -12.88
C SER A 411 -38.24 -22.24 -11.75
N ASP A 412 -38.70 -22.27 -10.49
CA ASP A 412 -37.86 -22.08 -9.29
C ASP A 412 -36.71 -23.10 -9.19
N GLU A 413 -36.96 -24.34 -9.62
CA GLU A 413 -35.97 -25.43 -9.59
C GLU A 413 -34.89 -25.24 -10.68
N GLY A 414 -35.28 -24.76 -11.86
CA GLY A 414 -34.35 -24.34 -12.92
C GLY A 414 -33.45 -23.18 -12.48
N ILE A 415 -34.01 -22.17 -11.80
CA ILE A 415 -33.24 -21.03 -11.24
C ILE A 415 -32.19 -21.51 -10.24
N LYS A 416 -32.57 -22.43 -9.34
CA LYS A 416 -31.65 -22.98 -8.33
C LYS A 416 -30.52 -23.76 -8.97
N ASN A 417 -30.84 -24.68 -9.88
CA ASN A 417 -29.83 -25.47 -10.60
C ASN A 417 -28.87 -24.55 -11.33
N ARG A 418 -29.37 -23.58 -12.10
CA ARG A 418 -28.57 -22.63 -12.87
C ARG A 418 -27.62 -21.80 -12.01
N ASN A 419 -28.07 -21.36 -10.83
CA ASN A 419 -27.23 -20.65 -9.87
C ASN A 419 -26.05 -21.50 -9.39
N ASP A 420 -26.23 -22.80 -9.18
CA ASP A 420 -25.15 -23.70 -8.78
C ASP A 420 -24.09 -23.84 -9.89
N TYR A 421 -24.50 -23.91 -11.16
CA TYR A 421 -23.56 -23.91 -12.31
C TYR A 421 -22.81 -22.58 -12.41
N VAL A 422 -23.49 -21.44 -12.24
CA VAL A 422 -22.85 -20.10 -12.25
C VAL A 422 -21.87 -19.95 -11.08
N GLN A 423 -22.22 -20.44 -9.89
CA GLN A 423 -21.31 -20.45 -8.74
C GLN A 423 -20.08 -21.31 -9.01
N LEU A 424 -20.25 -22.51 -9.58
CA LEU A 424 -19.13 -23.37 -9.94
C LEU A 424 -18.24 -22.72 -11.01
N LEU A 425 -18.81 -22.09 -12.03
CA LEU A 425 -18.06 -21.30 -13.02
C LEU A 425 -17.29 -20.14 -12.36
N LYS A 426 -17.89 -19.41 -11.41
CA LYS A 426 -17.20 -18.38 -10.61
C LYS A 426 -16.04 -18.97 -9.82
N ILE A 427 -16.18 -20.14 -9.21
CA ILE A 427 -15.07 -20.82 -8.53
C ILE A 427 -13.97 -21.19 -9.55
N MET A 428 -14.35 -21.71 -10.71
CA MET A 428 -13.41 -22.02 -11.79
C MET A 428 -12.72 -20.78 -12.38
N THR A 429 -13.33 -19.57 -12.32
CA THR A 429 -12.60 -18.34 -12.69
C THR A 429 -11.38 -18.08 -11.82
N ARG A 430 -11.46 -18.43 -10.53
CA ARG A 430 -10.36 -18.29 -9.57
C ARG A 430 -9.27 -19.34 -9.83
N GLY A 431 -9.67 -20.57 -10.16
CA GLY A 431 -8.74 -21.64 -10.56
C GLY A 431 -8.15 -21.47 -11.97
N GLY A 432 -8.83 -20.69 -12.81
CA GLY A 432 -8.42 -20.31 -14.16
C GLY A 432 -8.61 -21.39 -15.22
N ARG A 433 -9.04 -22.61 -14.90
CA ARG A 433 -9.15 -23.73 -15.83
C ARG A 433 -10.58 -24.27 -15.87
N LEU A 434 -11.12 -24.47 -17.07
CA LEU A 434 -12.35 -25.24 -17.27
C LEU A 434 -12.06 -26.73 -17.13
N HIS A 435 -12.87 -27.44 -16.34
CA HIS A 435 -12.77 -28.88 -16.17
C HIS A 435 -14.12 -29.49 -15.77
N GLY A 436 -14.23 -30.81 -15.84
CA GLY A 436 -15.46 -31.51 -15.49
C GLY A 436 -16.53 -31.33 -16.56
N ILE A 437 -17.74 -31.03 -16.12
CA ILE A 437 -18.93 -30.82 -16.95
C ILE A 437 -18.83 -29.63 -17.91
N PHE A 438 -17.90 -28.69 -17.66
CA PHE A 438 -17.70 -27.50 -18.50
C PHE A 438 -16.56 -27.67 -19.52
N LEU A 439 -16.26 -28.90 -19.92
CA LEU A 439 -15.45 -29.15 -21.12
C LEU A 439 -16.26 -28.85 -22.39
N ASP A 440 -17.57 -29.06 -22.30
CA ASP A 440 -18.57 -28.75 -23.32
C ASP A 440 -19.42 -27.55 -22.87
N PRO A 441 -20.06 -26.81 -23.79
CA PRO A 441 -20.94 -25.71 -23.43
C PRO A 441 -22.12 -26.21 -22.58
N PRO A 442 -22.56 -25.44 -21.56
CA PRO A 442 -23.76 -25.80 -20.82
C PRO A 442 -24.99 -25.79 -21.75
N PRO A 443 -25.99 -26.64 -21.49
CA PRO A 443 -27.21 -26.68 -22.29
C PRO A 443 -27.96 -25.34 -22.25
N ASP A 444 -28.53 -24.94 -23.39
CA ASP A 444 -29.25 -23.67 -23.57
C ASP A 444 -30.75 -23.75 -23.18
N ASN A 445 -31.21 -24.91 -22.68
CA ASN A 445 -32.62 -25.15 -22.31
C ASN A 445 -32.86 -24.91 -20.81
N ASP A 446 -34.09 -24.60 -20.42
CA ASP A 446 -34.46 -24.34 -19.01
C ASP A 446 -34.44 -25.63 -18.13
N GLU A 447 -34.52 -26.80 -18.77
CA GLU A 447 -34.39 -28.12 -18.12
C GLU A 447 -32.92 -28.51 -17.88
N ILE A 448 -32.19 -27.69 -17.10
CA ILE A 448 -30.82 -28.01 -16.71
C ILE A 448 -30.86 -29.03 -15.56
N PRO A 449 -30.25 -30.23 -15.71
CA PRO A 449 -30.19 -31.22 -14.65
C PRO A 449 -29.38 -30.67 -13.46
N SER A 450 -29.67 -31.18 -12.26
CA SER A 450 -28.97 -30.75 -11.05
C SER A 450 -27.44 -30.88 -11.21
N LEU A 451 -26.69 -29.95 -10.61
CA LEU A 451 -25.23 -29.97 -10.71
C LEU A 451 -24.64 -31.32 -10.25
N ALA A 452 -25.24 -31.92 -9.22
CA ALA A 452 -24.85 -33.22 -8.68
C ALA A 452 -25.02 -34.35 -9.71
N GLU A 453 -26.15 -34.37 -10.43
CA GLU A 453 -26.43 -35.34 -11.48
C GLU A 453 -25.43 -35.23 -12.64
N SER A 454 -25.20 -34.02 -13.14
CA SER A 454 -24.23 -33.78 -14.22
C SER A 454 -22.80 -34.14 -13.81
N MET A 455 -22.39 -33.83 -12.59
CA MET A 455 -21.07 -34.23 -12.08
C MET A 455 -20.94 -35.74 -11.94
N CYS A 456 -21.97 -36.43 -11.46
CA CYS A 456 -22.01 -37.89 -11.40
C CYS A 456 -21.97 -38.52 -12.79
N ASN A 457 -22.72 -38.00 -13.76
CA ASN A 457 -22.70 -38.47 -15.15
C ASN A 457 -21.34 -38.27 -15.81
N PHE A 458 -20.68 -37.15 -15.55
CA PHE A 458 -19.31 -36.94 -15.98
C PHE A 458 -18.36 -38.00 -15.40
N LEU A 459 -18.52 -38.37 -14.12
CA LEU A 459 -17.73 -39.44 -13.50
C LEU A 459 -18.05 -40.83 -14.09
N CYS A 460 -19.33 -41.13 -14.33
CA CYS A 460 -19.75 -42.39 -14.96
C CYS A 460 -19.23 -42.51 -16.40
N SER A 461 -19.16 -41.39 -17.14
CA SER A 461 -18.55 -41.38 -18.48
C SER A 461 -17.07 -41.78 -18.46
N LYS A 462 -16.38 -41.56 -17.33
CA LYS A 462 -14.97 -41.95 -17.13
C LYS A 462 -14.81 -43.34 -16.55
N CYS A 463 -15.80 -43.82 -15.78
CA CYS A 463 -15.82 -45.15 -15.17
C CYS A 463 -17.01 -45.94 -15.70
N LYS A 464 -16.79 -46.74 -16.75
CA LYS A 464 -17.83 -47.52 -17.45
C LYS A 464 -18.59 -48.54 -16.58
N ASP A 465 -18.08 -48.83 -15.38
CA ASP A 465 -18.69 -49.75 -14.43
C ASP A 465 -19.83 -49.11 -13.60
N LEU A 466 -19.97 -47.78 -13.62
CA LEU A 466 -21.02 -47.07 -12.90
C LEU A 466 -22.21 -46.75 -13.82
N PRO A 467 -23.46 -46.95 -13.36
CA PRO A 467 -24.64 -46.54 -14.11
C PRO A 467 -24.75 -45.01 -14.15
N ASN A 468 -25.22 -44.46 -15.27
CA ASN A 468 -25.51 -43.04 -15.38
C ASN A 468 -26.51 -42.59 -14.30
N ALA A 469 -26.25 -41.44 -13.70
CA ALA A 469 -27.18 -40.74 -12.83
C ALA A 469 -28.26 -40.08 -13.70
N GLY A 470 -29.52 -40.40 -13.44
CA GLY A 470 -30.67 -39.75 -14.06
C GLY A 470 -31.71 -39.41 -12.99
N PRO A 471 -32.81 -38.71 -13.34
CA PRO A 471 -33.96 -38.60 -12.46
C PRO A 471 -34.65 -39.97 -12.38
N LEU A 472 -34.12 -40.86 -11.54
CA LEU A 472 -34.67 -42.19 -11.31
C LEU A 472 -35.71 -42.09 -10.21
N GLU A 473 -36.98 -42.14 -10.58
CA GLU A 473 -38.09 -42.32 -9.65
C GLU A 473 -37.83 -43.52 -8.72
N PRO A 474 -38.08 -43.38 -7.40
CA PRO A 474 -38.03 -44.52 -6.50
C PRO A 474 -39.19 -45.48 -6.83
N ILE A 475 -38.88 -46.76 -7.09
CA ILE A 475 -39.88 -47.77 -7.47
C ILE A 475 -40.95 -47.97 -6.38
N ILE A 476 -40.65 -47.67 -5.10
CA ILE A 476 -41.62 -47.60 -4.00
C ILE A 476 -41.20 -46.50 -3.01
N SER A 477 -42.08 -45.52 -2.76
CA SER A 477 -41.99 -44.57 -1.64
C SER A 477 -43.17 -44.77 -0.70
N ARG A 478 -42.92 -45.19 0.55
CA ARG A 478 -43.94 -45.12 1.62
C ARG A 478 -43.55 -44.04 2.61
N LYS A 479 -44.51 -43.18 2.91
CA LYS A 479 -44.44 -42.13 3.92
C LYS A 479 -45.28 -42.57 5.12
N THR A 480 -44.82 -42.33 6.34
CA THR A 480 -45.67 -42.50 7.53
C THR A 480 -46.82 -41.47 7.50
N PRO A 481 -47.99 -41.75 8.10
CA PRO A 481 -49.13 -40.82 8.10
C PRO A 481 -48.76 -39.43 8.63
N ASP A 482 -47.86 -39.39 9.61
CA ASP A 482 -47.38 -38.17 10.26
C ASP A 482 -46.30 -37.43 9.46
N GLY A 483 -45.83 -38.03 8.36
CA GLY A 483 -44.90 -37.44 7.41
C GLY A 483 -43.44 -37.30 7.85
N CYS A 484 -43.10 -37.82 9.04
CA CYS A 484 -41.78 -37.67 9.65
C CYS A 484 -40.73 -38.68 9.18
N ALA A 485 -41.13 -39.79 8.55
CA ALA A 485 -40.21 -40.83 8.08
C ALA A 485 -40.53 -41.26 6.63
N TYR A 486 -39.47 -41.46 5.86
CA TYR A 486 -39.52 -41.82 4.45
C TYR A 486 -38.64 -43.03 4.19
N ILE A 487 -39.22 -44.06 3.56
CA ILE A 487 -38.49 -45.26 3.15
C ILE A 487 -38.55 -45.38 1.63
N SER A 488 -37.39 -45.54 1.01
CA SER A 488 -37.22 -45.87 -0.40
C SER A 488 -36.43 -47.16 -0.54
N LEU A 489 -36.91 -48.07 -1.39
CA LEU A 489 -36.30 -49.37 -1.63
C LEU A 489 -35.90 -49.49 -3.10
N ARG A 490 -34.66 -49.91 -3.35
CA ARG A 490 -34.13 -50.18 -4.68
C ARG A 490 -33.58 -51.60 -4.75
N LYS A 491 -34.09 -52.42 -5.68
CA LYS A 491 -33.48 -53.71 -6.00
C LYS A 491 -32.25 -53.47 -6.89
N ILE A 492 -31.13 -54.07 -6.52
CA ILE A 492 -29.93 -54.14 -7.34
C ILE A 492 -29.89 -55.54 -7.94
N GLU A 493 -29.99 -55.64 -9.27
CA GLU A 493 -29.99 -56.92 -9.97
C GLU A 493 -28.75 -57.75 -9.60
N ASN A 494 -28.98 -59.00 -9.18
CA ASN A 494 -27.99 -59.98 -8.71
C ASN A 494 -27.11 -59.57 -7.51
N LYS A 495 -27.43 -58.49 -6.78
CA LYS A 495 -26.63 -58.05 -5.62
C LYS A 495 -27.44 -57.67 -4.36
N GLY A 496 -28.77 -57.71 -4.41
CA GLY A 496 -29.64 -57.56 -3.23
C GLY A 496 -30.58 -56.35 -3.29
N ILE A 497 -31.03 -55.85 -2.14
CA ILE A 497 -31.92 -54.69 -2.02
C ILE A 497 -31.20 -53.61 -1.21
N LEU A 498 -31.14 -52.40 -1.75
CA LEU A 498 -30.63 -51.21 -1.10
C LEU A 498 -31.81 -50.40 -0.55
N CYS A 499 -31.80 -50.14 0.76
CA CYS A 499 -32.86 -49.40 1.44
C CYS A 499 -32.33 -48.07 1.95
N TYR A 500 -33.06 -47.00 1.67
CA TYR A 500 -32.83 -45.67 2.22
C TYR A 500 -33.97 -45.33 3.17
N LEU A 501 -33.64 -45.06 4.44
CA LEU A 501 -34.55 -44.52 5.44
C LEU A 501 -34.06 -43.12 5.82
N ALA A 502 -34.92 -42.13 5.67
CA ALA A 502 -34.70 -40.78 6.15
C ALA A 502 -35.77 -40.44 7.20
N VAL A 503 -35.32 -39.94 8.36
CA VAL A 503 -36.20 -39.49 9.45
C VAL A 503 -35.87 -38.04 9.73
N SER A 504 -36.87 -37.16 9.75
CA SER A 504 -36.68 -35.76 10.12
C SER A 504 -36.31 -35.65 11.61
N PRO A 505 -35.29 -34.86 11.99
CA PRO A 505 -34.87 -34.70 13.39
C PRO A 505 -35.94 -34.02 14.26
N ASP A 506 -36.93 -33.33 13.66
CA ASP A 506 -38.01 -32.64 14.37
C ASP A 506 -39.04 -33.58 15.02
N GLY A 507 -38.90 -34.90 14.84
CA GLY A 507 -39.81 -35.93 15.36
C GLY A 507 -39.43 -36.59 16.69
N LEU A 508 -38.35 -36.17 17.36
CA LEU A 508 -37.96 -36.70 18.68
C LEU A 508 -38.31 -35.71 19.80
N THR A 509 -39.60 -35.47 20.02
CA THR A 509 -40.07 -34.92 21.30
C THR A 509 -39.98 -36.01 22.36
N MET A 510 -38.84 -36.05 23.07
CA MET A 510 -38.72 -36.87 24.27
C MET A 510 -39.80 -36.42 25.27
N PRO A 511 -40.64 -37.33 25.81
CA PRO A 511 -41.59 -36.95 26.84
C PRO A 511 -40.81 -36.40 28.04
N LYS A 512 -41.15 -35.17 28.47
CA LYS A 512 -40.65 -34.62 29.72
C LYS A 512 -40.96 -35.63 30.82
N LYS A 513 -39.95 -36.16 31.50
CA LYS A 513 -40.15 -36.90 32.73
C LYS A 513 -40.82 -35.96 33.73
N GLU A 514 -42.07 -36.24 34.07
CA GLU A 514 -42.66 -35.78 35.32
C GLU A 514 -41.93 -36.51 36.45
N GLN A 515 -41.09 -35.77 37.19
CA GLN A 515 -40.89 -35.85 38.63
C GLN A 515 -39.86 -34.81 39.07
#